data_AF-A0A831TCI6-F1
#
_entry.id   AF-A0A831TCI6-F1
#
_cell.length_a   1.000
_cell.length_b   1.000
_cell.length_c   1.000
_cell.angle_alpha   90.00
_cell.angle_beta   90.00
_cell.angle_gamma   90.00
#
_symmetry.space_group_name_H-M   'P 1'
#
loop_
_entity.id
_entity.type
_entity.pdbx_description
1 polymer ?
#
loop_
_entity_poly.entity_id
_entity_poly.type
_entity_poly.pdbx_seq_one_letter_code
_entity_poly.pdbx_strand_id
1 'polypeptide(L)'
;MTSDSMLREVHVRDAIGLVLAHDLTQILPGTFKGRLFKKGHIIREQDMERLLDIGKEHIYILSLEDGYIHEDEAAIRMAEALRGENLSLTETHEGKVSLISDIHGLVKVNREFVDAANAIEQVVVSTLLNNSVVQSKGAVVGTRVIPLVVKEQTVCQIEQLALQLKQQAEREAGPITVKPFLPMKVGLITTGSEVYNGRITDKFGPIVMDKITAFGSTVIEQRLAPDDRDQIVAEIQYFAELGVDMILLTGGMSVDPDDRTPGAIKQAGADIVSYGTPMLPGSMLLMAYLPVGDRRVPVLGLPGCVMHDPYTSFDVLLPRICAGETIERSDITAMGYGGLYRC
;
A
#
# COMPACT_ATOMS: atom_id res chain seq x y z
N MET A 1 15.68 -33.27 -17.16
CA MET A 1 15.85 -34.24 -16.06
C MET A 1 14.96 -33.75 -14.94
N THR A 2 13.96 -34.55 -14.59
CA THR A 2 12.88 -34.23 -13.64
C THR A 2 13.43 -34.10 -12.22
N SER A 3 12.76 -33.33 -11.35
CA SER A 3 13.14 -33.14 -9.93
C SER A 3 13.28 -34.43 -9.11
N ASP A 4 12.89 -35.58 -9.67
CA ASP A 4 12.95 -36.91 -9.06
C ASP A 4 14.35 -37.38 -8.69
N SER A 5 15.44 -36.85 -9.28
CA SER A 5 16.81 -37.23 -8.86
C SER A 5 17.24 -36.59 -7.54
N MET A 6 16.67 -35.42 -7.20
CA MET A 6 17.06 -34.62 -6.03
C MET A 6 16.18 -34.87 -4.80
N LEU A 7 14.95 -35.35 -5.00
CA LEU A 7 14.05 -35.79 -3.93
C LEU A 7 14.03 -37.32 -3.89
N ARG A 8 14.55 -37.89 -2.80
CA ARG A 8 14.41 -39.31 -2.52
C ARG A 8 13.34 -39.54 -1.46
N GLU A 9 12.30 -40.27 -1.80
CA GLU A 9 11.32 -40.76 -0.83
C GLU A 9 11.92 -41.91 -0.01
N VAL A 10 11.83 -41.82 1.31
CA VAL A 10 12.30 -42.84 2.26
C VAL A 10 11.17 -43.13 3.23
N HIS A 11 10.89 -44.41 3.47
CA HIS A 11 9.91 -44.80 4.48
C HIS A 11 10.33 -44.25 5.85
N VAL A 12 9.40 -43.72 6.64
CA VAL A 12 9.73 -42.92 7.85
C VAL A 12 10.60 -43.70 8.84
N ARG A 13 10.41 -45.02 8.93
CA ARG A 13 11.19 -45.92 9.79
C ARG A 13 12.65 -46.10 9.36
N ASP A 14 12.93 -45.90 8.08
CA ASP A 14 14.28 -45.97 7.50
C ASP A 14 14.93 -44.57 7.42
N ALA A 15 14.23 -43.53 7.89
CA ALA A 15 14.68 -42.14 7.80
C ALA A 15 15.52 -41.68 9.00
N ILE A 16 15.74 -42.54 10.01
CA ILE A 16 16.54 -42.20 11.19
C ILE A 16 17.96 -41.79 10.76
N GLY A 17 18.41 -40.63 11.26
CA GLY A 17 19.71 -40.04 10.92
C GLY A 17 19.70 -39.20 9.63
N LEU A 18 18.61 -39.20 8.86
CA LEU A 18 18.46 -38.35 7.68
C LEU A 18 17.93 -36.97 8.08
N VAL A 19 18.21 -35.97 7.24
CA VAL A 19 17.89 -34.56 7.49
C VAL A 19 16.58 -34.20 6.79
N LEU A 20 15.65 -33.59 7.52
CA LEU A 20 14.40 -33.09 6.94
C LEU A 20 14.66 -31.98 5.92
N ALA A 21 14.09 -32.16 4.73
CA ALA A 21 14.21 -31.23 3.61
C ALA A 21 13.39 -29.94 3.80
N HIS A 22 12.27 -29.98 4.53
CA HIS A 22 11.38 -28.84 4.75
C HIS A 22 10.75 -28.89 6.15
N ASP A 23 10.14 -27.77 6.55
CA ASP A 23 9.35 -27.67 7.76
C ASP A 23 8.11 -28.59 7.68
N LEU A 24 7.85 -29.39 8.72
CA LEU A 24 6.66 -30.24 8.80
C LEU A 24 5.66 -29.62 9.77
N THR A 25 4.50 -29.23 9.24
CA THR A 25 3.45 -28.55 10.00
C THR A 25 2.41 -29.53 10.50
N GLN A 26 2.08 -29.41 11.79
CA GLN A 26 0.98 -30.13 12.40
C GLN A 26 -0.29 -29.27 12.31
N ILE A 27 -1.37 -29.88 11.86
CA ILE A 27 -2.69 -29.27 11.79
C ILE A 27 -3.64 -30.13 12.63
N LEU A 28 -4.05 -29.61 13.77
CA LEU A 28 -5.12 -30.17 14.60
C LEU A 28 -6.38 -29.32 14.36
N PRO A 29 -7.41 -29.85 13.69
CA PRO A 29 -8.61 -29.10 13.35
C PRO A 29 -9.21 -28.38 14.57
N GLY A 30 -9.44 -27.07 14.44
CA GLY A 30 -10.06 -26.24 15.46
C GLY A 30 -9.21 -25.89 16.69
N THR A 31 -7.97 -26.38 16.78
CA THR A 31 -7.14 -26.20 17.99
C THR A 31 -5.75 -25.66 17.72
N PHE A 32 -5.03 -26.15 16.71
CA PHE A 32 -3.64 -25.76 16.49
C PHE A 32 -3.21 -25.91 15.02
N LYS A 33 -2.48 -24.91 14.52
CA LYS A 33 -1.75 -24.98 13.26
C LYS A 33 -0.38 -24.36 13.48
N GLY A 34 0.67 -25.16 13.37
CA GLY A 34 2.03 -24.69 13.58
C GLY A 34 3.09 -25.72 13.22
N ARG A 35 4.33 -25.26 13.11
CA ARG A 35 5.47 -26.10 12.76
C ARG A 35 5.76 -27.10 13.89
N LEU A 36 5.77 -28.39 13.57
CA LEU A 36 6.13 -29.47 14.47
C LEU A 36 7.62 -29.82 14.36
N PHE A 37 8.15 -29.93 13.15
CA PHE A 37 9.57 -30.16 12.89
C PHE A 37 10.15 -29.07 11.99
N LYS A 38 11.37 -28.63 12.30
CA LYS A 38 12.11 -27.66 11.50
C LYS A 38 12.95 -28.38 10.43
N LYS A 39 13.05 -27.79 9.25
CA LYS A 39 14.06 -28.11 8.24
C LYS A 39 15.46 -28.18 8.86
N GLY A 40 16.26 -29.14 8.42
CA GLY A 40 17.59 -29.37 9.00
C GLY A 40 17.56 -30.25 10.26
N HIS A 41 16.37 -30.60 10.77
CA HIS A 41 16.25 -31.57 11.87
C HIS A 41 16.72 -32.94 11.42
N ILE A 42 17.61 -33.54 12.20
CA ILE A 42 18.06 -34.92 12.02
C ILE A 42 17.02 -35.81 12.69
N ILE A 43 16.36 -36.65 11.91
CA ILE A 43 15.29 -37.53 12.37
C ILE A 43 15.83 -38.52 13.39
N ARG A 44 15.20 -38.59 14.56
CA ARG A 44 15.53 -39.52 15.65
C ARG A 44 14.43 -40.56 15.83
N GLU A 45 14.76 -41.64 16.50
CA GLU A 45 13.80 -42.73 16.79
C GLU A 45 12.55 -42.24 17.55
N GLN A 46 12.72 -41.28 18.48
CA GLN A 46 11.63 -40.65 19.22
C GLN A 46 10.67 -39.80 18.37
N ASP A 47 11.03 -39.44 17.13
CA ASP A 47 10.23 -38.59 16.25
C ASP A 47 9.21 -39.41 15.44
N MET A 48 9.34 -40.74 15.40
CA MET A 48 8.56 -41.64 14.53
C MET A 48 7.06 -41.53 14.74
N GLU A 49 6.59 -41.69 15.98
CA GLU A 49 5.17 -41.61 16.32
C GLU A 49 4.59 -40.25 15.91
N ARG A 50 5.32 -39.16 16.18
CA ARG A 50 4.88 -37.80 15.83
C ARG A 50 4.83 -37.55 14.34
N LEU A 51 5.75 -38.12 13.56
CA LEU A 51 5.72 -38.04 12.11
C LEU A 51 4.51 -38.81 11.54
N LEU A 52 4.23 -40.00 12.09
CA LEU A 52 3.04 -40.79 11.73
C LEU A 52 1.74 -40.07 12.12
N ASP A 53 1.70 -39.42 13.29
CA ASP A 53 0.54 -38.65 13.79
C ASP A 53 0.15 -37.49 12.87
N ILE A 54 1.13 -36.92 12.14
CA ILE A 54 0.88 -35.88 11.13
C ILE A 54 0.72 -36.46 9.71
N GLY A 55 0.56 -37.78 9.59
CA GLY A 55 0.30 -38.48 8.33
C GLY A 55 1.52 -38.68 7.43
N LYS A 56 2.74 -38.68 7.99
CA LYS A 56 3.99 -38.89 7.23
C LYS A 56 4.50 -40.32 7.38
N GLU A 57 4.02 -41.20 6.50
CA GLU A 57 4.51 -42.57 6.36
C GLU A 57 5.82 -42.65 5.56
N HIS A 58 6.03 -41.65 4.70
CA HIS A 58 7.26 -41.44 3.95
C HIS A 58 7.77 -40.01 4.14
N ILE A 59 9.09 -39.86 4.15
CA ILE A 59 9.79 -38.59 4.26
C ILE A 59 10.66 -38.41 3.01
N TYR A 60 10.64 -37.20 2.45
CA TYR A 60 11.51 -36.84 1.35
C TYR A 60 12.83 -36.29 1.86
N ILE A 61 13.92 -36.90 1.41
CA ILE A 61 15.29 -36.44 1.65
C ILE A 61 15.75 -35.68 0.42
N LEU A 62 16.26 -34.48 0.65
CA LEU A 62 16.69 -33.59 -0.42
C LEU A 62 18.21 -33.58 -0.54
N SER A 63 18.70 -33.86 -1.74
CA SER A 63 20.09 -33.64 -2.15
C SER A 63 20.07 -32.67 -3.33
N LEU A 64 20.56 -31.45 -3.11
CA LEU A 64 20.57 -30.41 -4.15
C LEU A 64 21.68 -30.70 -5.16
N GLU A 65 21.34 -30.67 -6.44
CA GLU A 65 22.31 -30.64 -7.54
C GLU A 65 22.85 -29.22 -7.74
N ASP A 66 24.05 -29.11 -8.32
CA ASP A 66 24.64 -27.81 -8.69
C ASP A 66 23.69 -27.03 -9.63
N GLY A 67 23.50 -25.74 -9.34
CA GLY A 67 22.60 -24.85 -10.08
C GLY A 67 21.13 -24.89 -9.64
N TYR A 68 20.82 -25.65 -8.58
CA TYR A 68 19.52 -25.62 -7.89
C TYR A 68 19.66 -25.08 -6.47
N ILE A 69 18.63 -24.36 -6.04
CA ILE A 69 18.55 -23.78 -4.71
C ILE A 69 17.22 -24.15 -4.05
N HIS A 70 17.24 -24.19 -2.72
CA HIS A 70 16.06 -24.47 -1.92
C HIS A 70 15.10 -23.27 -1.89
N GLU A 71 13.79 -23.52 -1.74
CA GLU A 71 12.75 -22.49 -1.71
C GLU A 71 13.01 -21.34 -0.71
N ASP A 72 13.46 -21.63 0.52
CA ASP A 72 13.82 -20.58 1.49
C ASP A 72 14.90 -19.62 0.99
N GLU A 73 15.96 -20.16 0.36
CA GLU A 73 17.04 -19.33 -0.18
C GLU A 73 16.52 -18.48 -1.34
N ALA A 74 15.74 -19.10 -2.22
CA ALA A 74 15.07 -18.40 -3.31
C ALA A 74 14.18 -17.27 -2.78
N ALA A 75 13.34 -17.54 -1.78
CA ALA A 75 12.42 -16.57 -1.22
C ALA A 75 13.13 -15.37 -0.57
N ILE A 76 14.24 -15.61 0.15
CA ILE A 76 15.06 -14.54 0.73
C ILE A 76 15.66 -13.67 -0.38
N ARG A 77 16.32 -14.27 -1.37
CA ARG A 77 16.96 -13.56 -2.48
C ARG A 77 15.95 -12.74 -3.29
N MET A 78 14.78 -13.33 -3.56
CA MET A 78 13.68 -12.65 -4.24
C MET A 78 13.16 -11.47 -3.41
N ALA A 79 12.97 -11.64 -2.10
CA ALA A 79 12.54 -10.56 -1.21
C ALA A 79 13.57 -9.42 -1.15
N GLU A 80 14.86 -9.74 -1.14
CA GLU A 80 15.93 -8.73 -1.20
C GLU A 80 15.93 -7.97 -2.54
N ALA A 81 15.71 -8.65 -3.67
CA ALA A 81 15.60 -8.00 -4.97
C ALA A 81 14.39 -7.05 -5.06
N LEU A 82 13.27 -7.42 -4.42
CA LEU A 82 12.05 -6.63 -4.33
C LEU A 82 12.19 -5.41 -3.41
N ARG A 83 13.06 -5.48 -2.41
CA ARG A 83 13.16 -4.49 -1.33
C ARG A 83 13.72 -3.15 -1.82
N GLY A 84 12.98 -2.08 -1.54
CA GLY A 84 13.46 -0.72 -1.55
C GLY A 84 13.37 -0.06 -0.17
N GLU A 85 13.26 1.26 -0.15
CA GLU A 85 13.30 2.06 1.09
C GLU A 85 12.14 1.76 2.04
N ASN A 86 12.44 1.83 3.34
CA ASN A 86 11.51 1.69 4.47
C ASN A 86 10.79 0.33 4.54
N LEU A 87 11.48 -0.73 4.11
CA LEU A 87 11.00 -2.11 4.15
C LEU A 87 12.02 -3.03 4.81
N SER A 88 11.51 -3.95 5.62
CA SER A 88 12.28 -5.03 6.24
C SER A 88 11.73 -6.41 5.85
N LEU A 89 12.59 -7.41 5.81
CA LEU A 89 12.21 -8.80 5.56
C LEU A 89 11.74 -9.46 6.85
N THR A 90 10.72 -10.31 6.76
CA THR A 90 10.38 -11.27 7.82
C THR A 90 11.31 -12.47 7.77
N GLU A 91 11.32 -13.27 8.85
CA GLU A 91 11.89 -14.62 8.78
C GLU A 91 11.18 -15.47 7.71
N THR A 92 11.90 -16.42 7.13
CA THR A 92 11.34 -17.44 6.22
C THR A 92 10.40 -18.37 6.97
N HIS A 93 9.21 -18.59 6.44
CA HIS A 93 8.25 -19.58 6.95
C HIS A 93 7.64 -20.36 5.79
N GLU A 94 7.93 -21.67 5.70
CA GLU A 94 7.41 -22.57 4.63
C GLU A 94 7.67 -22.04 3.20
N GLY A 95 8.92 -21.66 2.90
CA GLY A 95 9.32 -21.15 1.58
C GLY A 95 8.79 -19.75 1.24
N LYS A 96 8.13 -19.06 2.19
CA LYS A 96 7.62 -17.70 2.02
C LYS A 96 8.44 -16.70 2.83
N VAL A 97 8.79 -15.58 2.19
CA VAL A 97 9.28 -14.37 2.84
C VAL A 97 8.31 -13.23 2.57
N SER A 98 8.10 -12.37 3.56
CA SER A 98 7.31 -11.15 3.39
C SER A 98 8.17 -9.91 3.58
N LEU A 99 7.84 -8.84 2.86
CA LEU A 99 8.35 -7.50 3.17
C LEU A 99 7.31 -6.78 4.03
N ILE A 100 7.73 -6.22 5.15
CA ILE A 100 6.92 -5.40 6.04
C ILE A 100 7.40 -3.95 6.01
N SER A 101 6.49 -3.02 6.21
CA SER A 101 6.81 -1.59 6.31
C SER A 101 7.50 -1.29 7.64
N ASP A 102 8.58 -0.51 7.61
CA ASP A 102 9.21 -0.01 8.85
C ASP A 102 8.42 1.18 9.44
N ILE A 103 7.69 1.89 8.60
CA ILE A 103 7.01 3.15 8.93
C ILE A 103 5.50 3.09 8.64
N HIS A 104 4.75 4.06 9.17
CA HIS A 104 3.44 4.38 8.61
C HIS A 104 3.64 5.25 7.36
N GLY A 105 3.14 4.80 6.20
CA GLY A 105 3.44 5.46 4.93
C GLY A 105 2.63 4.99 3.74
N LEU A 106 3.00 5.52 2.57
CA LEU A 106 2.37 5.22 1.28
C LEU A 106 3.18 4.19 0.50
N VAL A 107 2.59 3.04 0.21
CA VAL A 107 3.21 1.98 -0.58
C VAL A 107 3.32 2.43 -2.04
N LYS A 108 4.52 2.29 -2.61
CA LYS A 108 4.79 2.45 -4.04
C LYS A 108 5.20 1.11 -4.62
N VAL A 109 4.51 0.70 -5.68
CA VAL A 109 4.76 -0.58 -6.37
C VAL A 109 4.95 -0.31 -7.85
N ASN A 110 6.07 -0.80 -8.41
CA ASN A 110 6.22 -0.87 -9.85
C ASN A 110 5.42 -2.08 -10.38
N ARG A 111 4.27 -1.81 -11.01
CA ARG A 111 3.39 -2.85 -11.55
C ARG A 111 4.06 -3.68 -12.65
N GLU A 112 4.77 -3.03 -13.57
CA GLU A 112 5.43 -3.71 -14.70
C GLU A 112 6.46 -4.72 -14.21
N PHE A 113 7.22 -4.37 -13.17
CA PHE A 113 8.14 -5.28 -12.51
C PHE A 113 7.41 -6.47 -11.87
N VAL A 114 6.31 -6.23 -11.13
CA VAL A 114 5.54 -7.31 -10.49
C VAL A 114 4.94 -8.26 -11.53
N ASP A 115 4.41 -7.72 -12.63
CA ASP A 115 3.86 -8.50 -13.73
C ASP A 115 4.97 -9.32 -14.42
N ALA A 116 6.15 -8.72 -14.67
CA ALA A 116 7.29 -9.41 -15.26
C ALA A 116 7.88 -10.49 -14.34
N ALA A 117 7.95 -10.24 -13.03
CA ALA A 117 8.41 -11.22 -12.06
C ALA A 117 7.47 -12.44 -12.02
N ASN A 118 6.14 -12.22 -11.99
CA ASN A 118 5.16 -13.30 -12.01
C ASN A 118 5.03 -14.01 -13.38
N ALA A 119 5.57 -13.43 -14.45
CA ALA A 119 5.65 -14.11 -15.75
C ALA A 119 6.77 -15.17 -15.79
N ILE A 120 7.70 -15.15 -14.83
CA ILE A 120 8.72 -16.19 -14.67
C ILE A 120 8.05 -17.43 -14.06
N GLU A 121 8.27 -18.59 -14.69
CA GLU A 121 7.67 -19.85 -14.22
C GLU A 121 8.08 -20.13 -12.76
N GLN A 122 7.13 -20.67 -11.98
CA GLN A 122 7.33 -21.11 -10.58
C GLN A 122 7.55 -19.97 -9.56
N VAL A 123 7.54 -18.71 -9.99
CA VAL A 123 7.65 -17.52 -9.13
C VAL A 123 6.27 -17.04 -8.70
N VAL A 124 6.15 -16.61 -7.45
CA VAL A 124 4.99 -15.87 -6.95
C VAL A 124 5.45 -14.63 -6.21
N VAL A 125 4.99 -13.47 -6.68
CA VAL A 125 5.13 -12.18 -6.01
C VAL A 125 3.75 -11.56 -5.88
N SER A 126 3.30 -11.32 -4.64
CA SER A 126 2.03 -10.66 -4.35
C SER A 126 2.27 -9.41 -3.51
N THR A 127 1.65 -8.29 -3.87
CA THR A 127 1.84 -7.00 -3.21
C THR A 127 0.51 -6.39 -2.77
N LEU A 128 0.56 -5.45 -1.83
CA LEU A 128 -0.51 -4.44 -1.72
C LEU A 128 -0.62 -3.65 -3.04
N LEU A 129 -1.76 -3.00 -3.25
CA LEU A 129 -1.94 -2.13 -4.40
C LEU A 129 -1.01 -0.91 -4.29
N ASN A 130 -0.53 -0.41 -5.43
CA ASN A 130 0.17 0.86 -5.48
C ASN A 130 -0.72 1.98 -4.88
N ASN A 131 -0.11 2.90 -4.13
CA ASN A 131 -0.78 3.96 -3.37
C ASN A 131 -1.62 3.49 -2.17
N SER A 132 -1.44 2.26 -1.70
CA SER A 132 -2.06 1.82 -0.43
C SER A 132 -1.37 2.48 0.77
N VAL A 133 -2.15 2.82 1.81
CA VAL A 133 -1.60 3.21 3.11
C VAL A 133 -1.23 1.96 3.88
N VAL A 134 -0.04 1.93 4.47
CA VAL A 134 0.42 0.82 5.32
C VAL A 134 0.92 1.33 6.67
N GLN A 135 0.52 0.67 7.75
CA GLN A 135 1.03 0.94 9.10
C GLN A 135 2.42 0.33 9.29
N SER A 136 3.19 0.86 10.24
CA SER A 136 4.45 0.23 10.65
C SER A 136 4.20 -1.24 11.03
N LYS A 137 5.10 -2.12 10.59
CA LYS A 137 5.04 -3.60 10.66
C LYS A 137 3.94 -4.25 9.80
N GLY A 138 3.17 -3.47 9.03
CA GLY A 138 2.20 -4.01 8.09
C GLY A 138 2.87 -4.73 6.91
N ALA A 139 2.32 -5.86 6.49
CA ALA A 139 2.84 -6.61 5.34
C ALA A 139 2.53 -5.90 4.02
N VAL A 140 3.55 -5.72 3.19
CA VAL A 140 3.48 -5.05 1.89
C VAL A 140 3.62 -6.06 0.74
N VAL A 141 4.46 -7.07 0.91
CA VAL A 141 4.78 -8.07 -0.11
C VAL A 141 4.81 -9.45 0.51
N GLY A 142 4.35 -10.46 -0.23
CA GLY A 142 4.65 -11.87 0.01
C GLY A 142 5.26 -12.48 -1.24
N THR A 143 6.38 -13.18 -1.08
CA THR A 143 7.10 -13.81 -2.19
C THR A 143 7.52 -15.23 -1.85
N ARG A 144 7.46 -16.12 -2.85
CA ARG A 144 7.90 -17.52 -2.76
C ARG A 144 8.16 -18.09 -4.15
N VAL A 145 8.84 -19.23 -4.18
CA VAL A 145 8.73 -20.18 -5.30
C VAL A 145 7.70 -21.26 -4.99
N ILE A 146 7.15 -21.87 -6.03
CA ILE A 146 6.16 -22.97 -5.90
C ILE A 146 6.80 -24.31 -5.53
N PRO A 147 7.84 -24.81 -6.23
CA PRO A 147 8.47 -26.07 -5.86
C PRO A 147 9.45 -25.91 -4.69
N LEU A 148 9.69 -27.01 -3.98
CA LEU A 148 10.66 -27.07 -2.88
C LEU A 148 12.09 -26.69 -3.31
N VAL A 149 12.40 -26.95 -4.59
CA VAL A 149 13.69 -26.67 -5.21
C VAL A 149 13.46 -26.03 -6.56
N VAL A 150 14.21 -24.97 -6.85
CA VAL A 150 14.13 -24.20 -8.09
C VAL A 150 15.52 -24.04 -8.68
N LYS A 151 15.60 -23.85 -10.01
CA LYS A 151 16.87 -23.48 -10.64
C LYS A 151 17.30 -22.11 -10.13
N GLU A 152 18.58 -21.96 -9.80
CA GLU A 152 19.13 -20.69 -9.36
C GLU A 152 18.90 -19.58 -10.40
N GLN A 153 18.98 -19.93 -11.69
CA GLN A 153 18.74 -19.00 -12.80
C GLN A 153 17.36 -18.33 -12.73
N THR A 154 16.33 -19.00 -12.21
CA THR A 154 14.98 -18.42 -12.02
C THR A 154 15.02 -17.22 -11.07
N VAL A 155 15.78 -17.32 -9.97
CA VAL A 155 15.94 -16.22 -9.00
C VAL A 155 16.85 -15.13 -9.55
N CYS A 156 17.92 -15.51 -10.26
CA CYS A 156 18.79 -14.56 -10.95
C CYS A 156 18.02 -13.68 -11.96
N GLN A 157 16.98 -14.20 -12.61
CA GLN A 157 16.14 -13.39 -13.50
C GLN A 157 15.40 -12.27 -12.74
N ILE A 158 14.88 -12.53 -11.54
CA ILE A 158 14.22 -11.50 -10.72
C ILE A 158 15.24 -10.45 -10.26
N GLU A 159 16.41 -10.89 -9.81
CA GLU A 159 17.51 -10.00 -9.41
C GLU A 159 17.93 -9.10 -10.57
N GLN A 160 18.04 -9.65 -11.78
CA GLN A 160 18.35 -8.89 -13.00
C GLN A 160 17.26 -7.88 -13.35
N LEU A 161 15.98 -8.25 -13.29
CA LEU A 161 14.87 -7.31 -13.50
C LEU A 161 14.94 -6.15 -12.50
N ALA A 162 15.26 -6.43 -11.24
CA ALA A 162 15.34 -5.41 -10.20
C ALA A 162 16.52 -4.46 -10.43
N LEU A 163 17.67 -5.00 -10.85
CA LEU A 163 18.85 -4.22 -11.22
C LEU A 163 18.61 -3.33 -12.44
N GLN A 164 17.95 -3.86 -13.48
CA GLN A 164 17.60 -3.09 -14.68
C GLN A 164 16.68 -1.91 -14.33
N LEU A 165 15.68 -2.14 -13.47
CA LEU A 165 14.79 -1.08 -13.01
C LEU A 165 15.56 0.03 -12.27
N LYS A 166 16.47 -0.32 -11.37
CA LYS A 166 17.32 0.64 -10.64
C LYS A 166 18.17 1.48 -11.60
N GLN A 167 18.74 0.85 -12.62
CA GLN A 167 19.56 1.54 -13.63
C GLN A 167 18.74 2.54 -14.47
N GLN A 168 17.50 2.19 -14.83
CA GLN A 168 16.63 3.05 -15.64
C GLN A 168 16.06 4.23 -14.85
N ALA A 169 15.77 4.04 -13.56
CA ALA A 169 15.07 5.03 -12.75
C ALA A 169 15.98 6.14 -12.22
N GLU A 170 17.31 6.10 -12.45
CA GLU A 170 18.32 6.93 -11.78
C GLU A 170 18.11 7.02 -10.25
N ARG A 171 17.51 5.98 -9.67
CA ARG A 171 17.10 5.89 -8.28
C ARG A 171 17.66 4.63 -7.66
N GLU A 172 18.20 4.76 -6.46
CA GLU A 172 18.68 3.61 -5.67
C GLU A 172 17.52 2.76 -5.08
N ALA A 173 16.29 3.27 -5.16
CA ALA A 173 15.10 2.62 -4.66
C ALA A 173 14.78 1.31 -5.40
N GLY A 174 14.54 0.23 -4.64
CA GLY A 174 14.05 -1.03 -5.17
C GLY A 174 12.65 -0.95 -5.80
N PRO A 175 12.17 -2.03 -6.44
CA PRO A 175 10.87 -2.05 -7.14
C PRO A 175 9.66 -1.71 -6.27
N ILE A 176 9.80 -1.88 -4.96
CA ILE A 176 8.75 -1.63 -3.97
C ILE A 176 9.34 -0.77 -2.85
N THR A 177 8.66 0.33 -2.52
CA THR A 177 9.07 1.24 -1.43
C THR A 177 7.88 1.66 -0.59
N VAL A 178 8.15 2.24 0.57
CA VAL A 178 7.14 2.98 1.35
C VAL A 178 7.61 4.41 1.52
N LYS A 179 6.84 5.38 1.00
CA LYS A 179 7.12 6.81 1.21
C LYS A 179 6.62 7.25 2.57
N PRO A 180 7.39 8.06 3.33
CA PRO A 180 6.89 8.67 4.56
C PRO A 180 5.82 9.71 4.24
N PHE A 181 4.90 9.92 5.18
CA PHE A 181 4.04 11.10 5.17
C PHE A 181 4.77 12.31 5.72
N LEU A 182 4.59 13.45 5.06
CA LEU A 182 5.10 14.76 5.45
C LEU A 182 4.02 15.45 6.30
N PRO A 183 4.33 15.88 7.54
CA PRO A 183 3.42 16.69 8.33
C PRO A 183 3.05 17.98 7.60
N MET A 184 1.76 18.20 7.37
CA MET A 184 1.24 19.40 6.69
C MET A 184 0.43 20.28 7.63
N LYS A 185 0.57 21.59 7.48
CA LYS A 185 -0.36 22.58 8.05
C LYS A 185 -1.52 22.79 7.10
N VAL A 186 -2.74 22.56 7.57
CA VAL A 186 -3.94 22.59 6.73
C VAL A 186 -4.86 23.72 7.16
N GLY A 187 -5.29 24.54 6.21
CA GLY A 187 -6.38 25.49 6.38
C GLY A 187 -7.71 24.84 5.99
N LEU A 188 -8.72 24.92 6.85
CA LEU A 188 -10.05 24.36 6.57
C LEU A 188 -11.07 25.48 6.45
N ILE A 189 -11.83 25.49 5.36
CA ILE A 189 -12.97 26.37 5.14
C ILE A 189 -14.23 25.52 5.11
N THR A 190 -15.18 25.80 6.00
CA THR A 190 -16.52 25.20 5.94
C THR A 190 -17.48 26.23 5.38
N THR A 191 -18.01 25.94 4.21
CA THR A 191 -19.00 26.79 3.54
C THR A 191 -20.41 26.36 3.93
N GLY A 192 -21.36 27.29 3.85
CA GLY A 192 -22.78 27.05 4.12
C GLY A 192 -23.37 28.17 4.95
N SER A 193 -24.31 28.91 4.39
CA SER A 193 -24.98 30.04 5.05
C SER A 193 -25.65 29.64 6.36
N GLU A 194 -26.18 28.42 6.43
CA GLU A 194 -26.80 27.85 7.63
C GLU A 194 -25.80 27.54 8.75
N VAL A 195 -24.58 27.11 8.41
CA VAL A 195 -23.50 26.88 9.38
C VAL A 195 -22.94 28.22 9.84
N TYR A 196 -22.66 29.13 8.90
CA TYR A 196 -22.14 30.46 9.18
C TYR A 196 -23.04 31.28 10.12
N ASN A 197 -24.36 31.25 9.89
CA ASN A 197 -25.34 31.95 10.74
C ASN A 197 -25.72 31.17 12.01
N GLY A 198 -25.07 30.03 12.30
CA GLY A 198 -25.32 29.21 13.49
C GLY A 198 -26.69 28.54 13.53
N ARG A 199 -27.37 28.35 12.39
CA ARG A 199 -28.64 27.62 12.32
C ARG A 199 -28.45 26.13 12.54
N ILE A 200 -27.32 25.59 12.08
CA ILE A 200 -26.88 24.22 12.36
C ILE A 200 -25.41 24.24 12.79
N THR A 201 -24.99 23.17 13.46
CA THR A 201 -23.59 22.96 13.83
C THR A 201 -22.84 22.25 12.71
N ASP A 202 -21.60 22.66 12.47
CA ASP A 202 -20.70 21.96 11.57
C ASP A 202 -20.41 20.53 12.06
N LYS A 203 -20.64 19.55 11.18
CA LYS A 203 -20.27 18.15 11.40
C LYS A 203 -19.15 17.68 10.45
N PHE A 204 -18.83 18.48 9.43
CA PHE A 204 -17.83 18.17 8.43
C PHE A 204 -16.42 18.36 8.98
N GLY A 205 -16.17 19.49 9.65
CA GLY A 205 -14.86 19.86 10.14
C GLY A 205 -14.20 18.79 11.02
N PRO A 206 -14.86 18.27 12.07
CA PRO A 206 -14.28 17.23 12.92
C PRO A 206 -13.80 15.99 12.15
N ILE A 207 -14.58 15.52 11.17
CA ILE A 207 -14.24 14.32 10.39
C ILE A 207 -13.03 14.57 9.49
N VAL A 208 -12.95 15.76 8.89
CA VAL A 208 -11.78 16.14 8.08
C VAL A 208 -10.54 16.27 8.97
N MET A 209 -10.66 16.86 10.16
CA MET A 209 -9.56 16.96 11.12
C MET A 209 -9.02 15.58 11.53
N ASP A 210 -9.90 14.60 11.78
CA ASP A 210 -9.50 13.23 12.12
C ASP A 210 -8.73 12.57 10.96
N LYS A 211 -9.24 12.69 9.72
CA LYS A 211 -8.57 12.15 8.53
C LYS A 211 -7.19 12.79 8.30
N ILE A 212 -7.05 14.09 8.55
CA ILE A 212 -5.77 14.81 8.43
C ILE A 212 -4.78 14.38 9.51
N THR A 213 -5.25 14.24 10.75
CA THR A 213 -4.44 13.81 11.90
C THR A 213 -3.89 12.40 11.70
N ALA A 214 -4.63 11.50 11.04
CA ALA A 214 -4.19 10.14 10.75
C ALA A 214 -2.87 10.10 9.94
N PHE A 215 -2.57 11.14 9.15
CA PHE A 215 -1.34 11.25 8.36
C PHE A 215 -0.26 12.13 9.01
N GLY A 216 -0.38 12.42 10.31
CA GLY A 216 0.57 13.25 11.05
C GLY A 216 0.51 14.74 10.66
N SER A 217 -0.56 15.17 10.01
CA SER A 217 -0.82 16.56 9.61
C SER A 217 -1.80 17.22 10.60
N THR A 218 -1.90 18.55 10.56
CA THR A 218 -2.73 19.31 11.50
C THR A 218 -3.56 20.36 10.77
N VAL A 219 -4.87 20.41 11.05
CA VAL A 219 -5.69 21.58 10.72
C VAL A 219 -5.36 22.69 11.71
N ILE A 220 -4.67 23.73 11.24
CA ILE A 220 -4.16 24.79 12.13
C ILE A 220 -5.24 25.81 12.48
N GLU A 221 -6.23 25.99 11.61
CA GLU A 221 -7.36 26.88 11.78
C GLU A 221 -8.49 26.44 10.86
N GLN A 222 -9.72 26.53 11.38
CA GLN A 222 -10.95 26.35 10.61
C GLN A 222 -11.70 27.68 10.56
N ARG A 223 -12.15 28.06 9.36
CA ARG A 223 -12.97 29.23 9.13
C ARG A 223 -14.31 28.88 8.51
N LEU A 224 -15.33 29.66 8.85
CA LEU A 224 -16.66 29.52 8.28
C LEU A 224 -16.87 30.61 7.24
N ALA A 225 -17.44 30.26 6.09
CA ALA A 225 -17.85 31.20 5.05
C ALA A 225 -19.32 30.94 4.67
N PRO A 226 -20.13 31.98 4.42
CA PRO A 226 -21.45 31.79 3.84
C PRO A 226 -21.34 31.34 2.37
N ASP A 227 -22.47 31.06 1.71
CA ASP A 227 -22.52 30.75 0.27
C ASP A 227 -22.36 32.00 -0.60
N ASP A 228 -21.33 32.79 -0.28
CA ASP A 228 -20.91 33.98 -0.99
C ASP A 228 -19.52 33.75 -1.57
N ARG A 229 -19.42 33.90 -2.89
CA ARG A 229 -18.21 33.58 -3.63
C ARG A 229 -17.02 34.45 -3.21
N ASP A 230 -17.24 35.74 -2.97
CA ASP A 230 -16.15 36.67 -2.68
C ASP A 230 -15.62 36.45 -1.24
N GLN A 231 -16.50 36.09 -0.30
CA GLN A 231 -16.07 35.66 1.04
C GLN A 231 -15.26 34.36 1.01
N ILE A 232 -15.70 33.34 0.24
CA ILE A 232 -14.93 32.09 0.11
C ILE A 232 -13.55 32.37 -0.50
N VAL A 233 -13.46 33.24 -1.52
CA VAL A 233 -12.18 33.67 -2.10
C VAL A 233 -11.30 34.34 -1.05
N ALA A 234 -11.85 35.25 -0.25
CA ALA A 234 -11.11 35.93 0.81
C ALA A 234 -10.50 34.95 1.81
N GLU A 235 -11.24 33.91 2.22
CA GLU A 235 -10.72 32.90 3.14
C GLU A 235 -9.64 32.00 2.49
N ILE A 236 -9.76 31.68 1.19
CA ILE A 236 -8.70 30.98 0.46
C ILE A 236 -7.41 31.82 0.45
N GLN A 237 -7.51 33.12 0.16
CA GLN A 237 -6.36 34.02 0.15
C GLN A 237 -5.76 34.20 1.55
N TYR A 238 -6.59 34.30 2.59
CA TYR A 238 -6.12 34.34 3.97
C TYR A 238 -5.22 33.14 4.31
N PHE A 239 -5.65 31.93 3.96
CA PHE A 239 -4.83 30.74 4.20
C PHE A 239 -3.56 30.69 3.35
N ALA A 240 -3.63 31.19 2.11
CA ALA A 240 -2.46 31.33 1.25
C ALA A 240 -1.42 32.28 1.86
N GLU A 241 -1.85 33.45 2.37
CA GLU A 241 -1.00 34.42 3.07
C GLU A 241 -0.45 33.89 4.39
N LEU A 242 -1.25 33.08 5.11
CA LEU A 242 -0.81 32.40 6.34
C LEU A 242 0.26 31.33 6.06
N GLY A 243 0.43 30.91 4.80
CA GLY A 243 1.46 29.98 4.38
C GLY A 243 1.17 28.53 4.73
N VAL A 244 -0.10 28.10 4.65
CA VAL A 244 -0.47 26.69 4.83
C VAL A 244 0.05 25.80 3.70
N ASP A 245 0.15 24.51 3.98
CA ASP A 245 0.61 23.50 3.02
C ASP A 245 -0.53 22.90 2.21
N MET A 246 -1.77 23.02 2.67
CA MET A 246 -2.98 22.56 1.99
C MET A 246 -4.20 23.39 2.42
N ILE A 247 -5.13 23.62 1.50
CA ILE A 247 -6.43 24.25 1.78
C ILE A 247 -7.54 23.26 1.45
N LEU A 248 -8.45 23.04 2.40
CA LEU A 248 -9.62 22.17 2.23
C LEU A 248 -10.89 23.00 2.35
N LEU A 249 -11.83 22.76 1.44
CA LEU A 249 -13.16 23.36 1.46
C LEU A 249 -14.20 22.25 1.63
N THR A 250 -15.16 22.46 2.52
CA THR A 250 -16.26 21.53 2.80
C THR A 250 -17.60 22.26 2.81
N GLY A 251 -18.71 21.53 2.77
CA GLY A 251 -20.06 22.12 2.86
C GLY A 251 -20.70 22.43 1.51
N GLY A 252 -19.95 23.03 0.57
CA GLY A 252 -20.39 23.31 -0.81
C GLY A 252 -19.50 22.62 -1.83
N MET A 253 -19.97 21.53 -2.43
CA MET A 253 -19.37 20.85 -3.59
C MET A 253 -20.40 20.14 -4.50
N SER A 254 -21.67 20.55 -4.43
CA SER A 254 -22.76 20.00 -5.24
C SER A 254 -22.68 20.49 -6.70
N VAL A 255 -23.53 19.93 -7.57
CA VAL A 255 -23.76 20.43 -8.94
C VAL A 255 -24.72 21.62 -8.98
N ASP A 256 -25.28 22.00 -7.83
CA ASP A 256 -26.33 22.99 -7.75
C ASP A 256 -25.82 24.38 -8.18
N PRO A 257 -26.59 25.15 -8.98
CA PRO A 257 -26.14 26.45 -9.49
C PRO A 257 -25.84 27.51 -8.43
N ASP A 258 -26.33 27.33 -7.21
CA ASP A 258 -26.08 28.17 -6.05
C ASP A 258 -24.81 27.79 -5.30
N ASP A 259 -24.20 26.64 -5.58
CA ASP A 259 -22.91 26.26 -5.01
C ASP A 259 -21.80 27.19 -5.55
N ARG A 260 -21.25 28.00 -4.64
CA ARG A 260 -20.24 29.01 -4.97
C ARG A 260 -18.82 28.48 -4.88
N THR A 261 -18.59 27.32 -4.26
CA THR A 261 -17.26 26.85 -3.90
C THR A 261 -16.37 26.53 -5.10
N PRO A 262 -16.81 25.75 -6.12
CA PRO A 262 -15.97 25.50 -7.29
C PRO A 262 -15.60 26.79 -8.03
N GLY A 263 -16.55 27.72 -8.13
CA GLY A 263 -16.35 29.03 -8.73
C GLY A 263 -15.38 29.90 -7.93
N ALA A 264 -15.48 29.88 -6.59
CA ALA A 264 -14.60 30.60 -5.69
C ALA A 264 -13.16 30.08 -5.76
N ILE A 265 -12.95 28.76 -5.76
CA ILE A 265 -11.60 28.16 -5.90
C ILE A 265 -10.94 28.62 -7.21
N LYS A 266 -11.69 28.61 -8.31
CA LYS A 266 -11.20 29.11 -9.60
C LYS A 266 -10.93 30.63 -9.56
N GLN A 267 -11.82 31.41 -8.96
CA GLN A 267 -11.67 32.87 -8.85
C GLN A 267 -10.48 33.27 -7.96
N ALA A 268 -10.14 32.45 -6.96
CA ALA A 268 -8.94 32.63 -6.15
C ALA A 268 -7.64 32.43 -6.93
N GLY A 269 -7.70 31.99 -8.20
CA GLY A 269 -6.55 31.81 -9.07
C GLY A 269 -5.95 30.41 -9.02
N ALA A 270 -6.68 29.43 -8.48
CA ALA A 270 -6.21 28.05 -8.46
C ALA A 270 -6.28 27.38 -9.85
N ASP A 271 -5.21 26.67 -10.20
CA ASP A 271 -5.16 25.82 -11.38
C ASP A 271 -5.95 24.54 -11.13
N ILE A 272 -7.10 24.41 -11.78
CA ILE A 272 -7.97 23.24 -11.64
C ILE A 272 -7.34 22.03 -12.35
N VAL A 273 -7.01 20.99 -11.60
CA VAL A 273 -6.60 19.68 -12.15
C VAL A 273 -7.83 18.90 -12.60
N SER A 274 -8.86 18.87 -11.75
CA SER A 274 -10.15 18.29 -12.06
C SER A 274 -11.25 18.86 -11.20
N TYR A 275 -12.42 19.05 -11.79
CA TYR A 275 -13.67 19.07 -11.03
C TYR A 275 -14.42 17.78 -11.34
N GLY A 276 -14.44 16.91 -10.33
CA GLY A 276 -15.02 15.58 -10.36
C GLY A 276 -13.97 14.47 -10.48
N THR A 277 -14.33 13.28 -10.00
CA THR A 277 -13.50 12.08 -10.07
C THR A 277 -14.32 10.90 -10.57
N PRO A 278 -13.76 9.97 -11.35
CA PRO A 278 -14.45 8.76 -11.79
C PRO A 278 -14.50 7.69 -10.66
N MET A 279 -14.76 8.10 -9.42
CA MET A 279 -14.85 7.22 -8.25
C MET A 279 -16.15 7.49 -7.48
N LEU A 280 -16.73 6.42 -6.95
CA LEU A 280 -17.94 6.45 -6.13
C LEU A 280 -17.67 5.71 -4.81
N PRO A 281 -17.87 6.33 -3.63
CA PRO A 281 -18.30 7.72 -3.42
C PRO A 281 -17.18 8.76 -3.63
N GLY A 282 -17.57 10.03 -3.86
CA GLY A 282 -16.63 11.16 -4.03
C GLY A 282 -16.48 11.69 -5.45
N SER A 283 -17.45 11.44 -6.32
CA SER A 283 -17.41 11.85 -7.73
C SER A 283 -17.37 13.36 -7.95
N MET A 284 -17.76 14.15 -6.96
CA MET A 284 -17.83 15.62 -7.03
C MET A 284 -16.61 16.33 -6.42
N LEU A 285 -15.57 15.59 -6.01
CA LEU A 285 -14.34 16.19 -5.49
C LEU A 285 -13.66 17.08 -6.53
N LEU A 286 -13.26 18.27 -6.11
CA LEU A 286 -12.43 19.18 -6.90
C LEU A 286 -10.99 19.12 -6.41
N MET A 287 -10.05 18.95 -7.34
CA MET A 287 -8.61 18.97 -7.09
C MET A 287 -8.00 20.14 -7.88
N ALA A 288 -7.31 21.02 -7.18
CA ALA A 288 -6.64 22.18 -7.77
C ALA A 288 -5.33 22.49 -7.03
N TYR A 289 -4.55 23.42 -7.59
CA TYR A 289 -3.37 23.97 -6.94
C TYR A 289 -3.37 25.49 -7.05
N LEU A 290 -3.22 26.18 -5.93
CA LEU A 290 -3.07 27.63 -5.87
C LEU A 290 -1.58 28.00 -5.98
N PRO A 291 -1.16 28.77 -7.00
CA PRO A 291 0.20 29.30 -7.05
C PRO A 291 0.40 30.36 -5.96
N VAL A 292 1.40 30.18 -5.10
CA VAL A 292 1.78 31.11 -4.03
C VAL A 292 3.30 31.27 -4.04
N GLY A 293 3.79 32.35 -4.66
CA GLY A 293 5.21 32.49 -4.99
C GLY A 293 5.69 31.34 -5.87
N ASP A 294 6.78 30.67 -5.47
CA ASP A 294 7.31 29.50 -6.18
C ASP A 294 6.62 28.17 -5.76
N ARG A 295 5.67 28.21 -4.82
CA ARG A 295 4.95 27.03 -4.33
C ARG A 295 3.62 26.84 -5.06
N ARG A 296 3.18 25.58 -5.12
CA ARG A 296 1.82 25.20 -5.51
C ARG A 296 1.12 24.56 -4.33
N VAL A 297 0.15 25.25 -3.75
CA VAL A 297 -0.59 24.77 -2.57
C VAL A 297 -1.79 23.94 -3.05
N PRO A 298 -1.91 22.65 -2.70
CA PRO A 298 -3.10 21.85 -3.03
C PRO A 298 -4.35 22.46 -2.40
N VAL A 299 -5.39 22.62 -3.22
CA VAL A 299 -6.72 23.07 -2.82
C VAL A 299 -7.74 22.00 -3.20
N LEU A 300 -8.45 21.47 -2.22
CA LEU A 300 -9.47 20.45 -2.45
C LEU A 300 -10.85 20.92 -2.02
N GLY A 301 -11.81 20.74 -2.91
CA GLY A 301 -13.22 20.85 -2.60
C GLY A 301 -13.80 19.49 -2.28
N LEU A 302 -14.27 19.29 -1.05
CA LEU A 302 -14.70 18.00 -0.51
C LEU A 302 -16.22 17.80 -0.60
N PRO A 303 -16.70 16.74 -1.28
CA PRO A 303 -18.13 16.46 -1.41
C PRO A 303 -18.75 15.92 -0.12
N GLY A 304 -20.08 16.05 -0.03
CA GLY A 304 -20.94 15.60 1.07
C GLY A 304 -20.58 14.22 1.66
N CYS A 305 -20.28 13.27 0.77
CA CYS A 305 -19.96 11.88 1.12
C CYS A 305 -18.78 11.73 2.09
N VAL A 306 -17.83 12.67 2.11
CA VAL A 306 -16.67 12.61 3.03
C VAL A 306 -17.10 12.59 4.51
N MET A 307 -18.29 13.10 4.83
CA MET A 307 -18.84 13.07 6.19
C MET A 307 -19.34 11.68 6.62
N HIS A 308 -19.84 10.85 5.71
CA HIS A 308 -20.57 9.63 6.09
C HIS A 308 -19.98 8.36 5.51
N ASP A 309 -19.34 8.42 4.35
CA ASP A 309 -18.74 7.25 3.73
C ASP A 309 -17.33 7.01 4.29
N PRO A 310 -17.01 5.77 4.68
CA PRO A 310 -15.73 5.44 5.30
C PRO A 310 -14.54 5.59 4.33
N TYR A 311 -14.79 5.46 3.03
CA TYR A 311 -13.76 5.51 1.99
C TYR A 311 -14.28 6.20 0.72
N THR A 312 -13.68 7.34 0.38
CA THR A 312 -14.06 8.22 -0.72
C THR A 312 -12.87 8.57 -1.61
N SER A 313 -13.10 9.30 -2.70
CA SER A 313 -12.02 9.87 -3.52
C SER A 313 -11.03 10.73 -2.72
N PHE A 314 -11.46 11.35 -1.62
CA PHE A 314 -10.55 12.07 -0.71
C PHE A 314 -9.57 11.13 -0.02
N ASP A 315 -10.03 9.95 0.41
CA ASP A 315 -9.19 8.93 1.07
C ASP A 315 -8.17 8.27 0.13
N VAL A 316 -8.39 8.37 -1.19
CA VAL A 316 -7.42 7.96 -2.22
C VAL A 316 -6.36 9.03 -2.46
N LEU A 317 -6.76 10.30 -2.52
CA LEU A 317 -5.87 11.40 -2.91
C LEU A 317 -5.07 11.98 -1.75
N LEU A 318 -5.70 12.15 -0.58
CA LEU A 318 -5.06 12.72 0.61
C LEU A 318 -3.72 12.05 0.97
N PRO A 319 -3.62 10.72 1.13
CA PRO A 319 -2.35 10.10 1.51
C PRO A 319 -1.24 10.34 0.48
N ARG A 320 -1.57 10.46 -0.81
CA ARG A 320 -0.61 10.76 -1.86
C ARG A 320 -0.06 12.19 -1.73
N ILE A 321 -0.94 13.15 -1.47
CA ILE A 321 -0.55 14.54 -1.23
C ILE A 321 0.31 14.63 0.04
N CYS A 322 -0.12 13.99 1.13
CA CYS A 322 0.68 13.91 2.37
C CYS A 322 2.04 13.22 2.16
N ALA A 323 2.18 12.29 1.20
CA ALA A 323 3.46 11.71 0.82
C ALA A 323 4.28 12.58 -0.16
N GLY A 324 3.87 13.83 -0.38
CA GLY A 324 4.56 14.80 -1.25
C GLY A 324 4.35 14.57 -2.74
N GLU A 325 3.31 13.85 -3.16
CA GLU A 325 2.98 13.70 -4.58
C GLU A 325 2.17 14.89 -5.11
N THR A 326 2.47 15.29 -6.34
CA THR A 326 1.58 16.18 -7.10
C THR A 326 0.57 15.32 -7.85
N ILE A 327 -0.71 15.62 -7.67
CA ILE A 327 -1.80 14.92 -8.34
C ILE A 327 -2.00 15.52 -9.72
N GLU A 328 -1.89 14.69 -10.75
CA GLU A 328 -2.08 15.07 -12.13
C GLU A 328 -3.46 14.67 -12.66
N ARG A 329 -3.80 15.13 -13.86
CA ARG A 329 -5.08 14.74 -14.50
C ARG A 329 -5.16 13.23 -14.73
N SER A 330 -4.04 12.62 -15.12
CA SER A 330 -3.87 11.18 -15.34
C SER A 330 -4.23 10.37 -14.08
N ASP A 331 -3.78 10.83 -12.92
CA ASP A 331 -4.10 10.22 -11.62
C ASP A 331 -5.60 10.16 -11.36
N ILE A 332 -6.31 11.27 -11.61
CA ILE A 332 -7.76 11.33 -11.44
C ILE A 332 -8.46 10.38 -12.42
N THR A 333 -8.04 10.38 -13.69
CA THR A 333 -8.67 9.51 -14.70
C THR A 333 -8.50 8.01 -14.40
N ALA A 334 -7.36 7.63 -13.83
CA ALA A 334 -7.07 6.23 -13.49
C ALA A 334 -7.97 5.68 -12.37
N MET A 335 -8.53 6.55 -11.52
CA MET A 335 -9.41 6.15 -10.42
C MET A 335 -10.69 5.43 -10.88
N GLY A 336 -11.04 5.51 -12.17
CA GLY A 336 -12.19 4.80 -12.72
C GLY A 336 -12.04 3.28 -12.71
N TYR A 337 -10.81 2.78 -12.87
CA TYR A 337 -10.55 1.34 -12.84
C TYR A 337 -10.58 0.84 -11.40
N GLY A 338 -11.67 0.17 -11.02
CA GLY A 338 -11.90 -0.27 -9.63
C GLY A 338 -12.47 0.80 -8.72
N GLY A 339 -12.87 1.97 -9.25
CA GLY A 339 -13.38 3.11 -8.48
C GLY A 339 -14.80 2.98 -7.94
N LEU A 340 -15.45 1.82 -8.06
CA LEU A 340 -16.80 1.58 -7.55
C LEU A 340 -16.72 0.89 -6.18
N TYR A 341 -16.88 1.67 -5.12
CA TYR A 341 -16.92 1.17 -3.75
C TYR A 341 -18.37 1.06 -3.29
N ARG A 342 -18.68 -0.02 -2.58
CA ARG A 342 -19.96 -0.22 -1.91
C ARG A 342 -19.74 0.05 -0.43
N CYS A 343 -20.11 1.25 -0.01
CA CYS A 343 -20.15 1.66 1.39
C CYS A 343 -21.48 1.24 2.01
#